data_AF-B1LVM9-F1
#
_entry.id   AF-B1LVM9-F1
#
_cell.length_a   1.000
_cell.length_b   1.000
_cell.length_c   1.000
_cell.angle_alpha   90.00
_cell.angle_beta   90.00
_cell.angle_gamma   90.00
#
_symmetry.space_group_name_H-M   'P 1'
#
loop_
_entity.id
_entity.type
_entity.pdbx_description
1 polymer ?
#
loop_
_entity_poly.entity_id
_entity_poly.type
_entity_poly.pdbx_seq_one_letter_code
_entity_poly.pdbx_strand_id
1 'polypeptide(L)' 'MSDVPDQKRTKIAESVLVRLSTFALGVGLCDGIARSIVEKVVADMPEASVEQIAAAARMMMLFVSG' A
#
# COMPACT_ATOMS: atom_id res chain seq x y z
N MET A 1 3.99 8.42 24.87
CA MET A 1 4.65 7.44 23.97
C MET A 1 4.30 7.87 22.55
N SER A 2 5.27 7.93 21.64
CA SER A 2 5.09 8.62 20.34
C SER A 2 4.27 7.78 19.35
N ASP A 3 2.94 7.93 19.37
CA ASP A 3 1.98 7.32 18.42
C ASP A 3 1.98 7.97 17.02
N VAL A 4 2.74 9.04 16.83
CA VAL A 4 2.71 9.87 15.61
C VAL A 4 3.24 9.15 14.35
N PRO A 5 4.33 8.34 14.41
CA PRO A 5 4.85 7.64 13.23
C PRO A 5 3.87 6.59 12.72
N ASP A 6 3.23 5.84 13.62
CA ASP A 6 2.26 4.81 13.27
C ASP A 6 0.99 5.42 12.68
N GLN A 7 0.45 6.47 13.29
CA GLN A 7 -0.73 7.14 12.75
C GLN A 7 -0.49 7.74 11.35
N LYS A 8 0.72 8.29 11.10
CA LYS A 8 1.09 8.79 9.77
C LYS A 8 1.14 7.64 8.75
N ARG A 9 1.77 6.51 9.09
CA ARG A 9 1.84 5.33 8.23
C ARG A 9 0.46 4.76 7.91
N THR A 10 -0.43 4.66 8.89
CA THR A 10 -1.81 4.22 8.68
C THR A 10 -2.55 5.09 7.67
N LYS A 11 -2.47 6.43 7.81
CA LYS A 11 -3.13 7.35 6.87
C LYS A 11 -2.57 7.25 5.45
N ILE A 12 -1.27 7.06 5.31
CA ILE A 12 -0.64 6.84 4.01
C ILE A 12 -1.12 5.52 3.39
N ALA A 13 -1.12 4.44 4.18
CA ALA A 13 -1.57 3.13 3.72
C ALA A 13 -3.04 3.17 3.27
N GLU A 14 -3.93 3.79 4.04
CA GLU A 14 -5.34 3.98 3.67
C GLU A 14 -5.49 4.78 2.37
N SER A 15 -4.76 5.89 2.23
CA SER A 15 -4.80 6.72 1.02
C SER A 15 -4.33 5.96 -0.22
N VAL A 16 -3.26 5.17 -0.10
CA VAL A 16 -2.74 4.35 -1.20
C VAL A 16 -3.68 3.20 -1.53
N LEU A 17 -4.26 2.54 -0.52
CA LEU A 17 -5.20 1.45 -0.71
C LEU A 17 -6.46 1.91 -1.47
N VAL A 18 -7.01 3.08 -1.12
CA VAL A 18 -8.15 3.67 -1.87
C VAL A 18 -7.77 3.88 -3.33
N ARG A 19 -6.59 4.46 -3.60
CA ARG A 19 -6.10 4.70 -4.97
C ARG A 19 -5.90 3.41 -5.77
N LEU A 20 -5.51 2.31 -5.12
CA LEU A 20 -5.17 1.04 -5.78
C LEU A 20 -6.29 0.00 -5.74
N SER A 21 -7.40 0.25 -5.05
CA SER A 21 -8.52 -0.71 -4.89
C SER A 21 -9.05 -1.26 -6.24
N THR A 22 -9.40 -0.39 -7.18
CA THR A 22 -9.84 -0.80 -8.53
C THR A 22 -8.76 -1.57 -9.29
N PHE A 23 -7.49 -1.17 -9.11
CA PHE A 23 -6.37 -1.86 -9.76
C PHE A 23 -6.20 -3.28 -9.20
N ALA A 24 -6.20 -3.42 -7.88
CA ALA A 24 -6.11 -4.71 -7.19
C ALA A 24 -7.20 -5.68 -7.65
N LEU A 25 -8.45 -5.22 -7.73
CA LEU A 25 -9.56 -6.00 -8.27
C LEU A 25 -9.33 -6.39 -9.73
N GLY A 26 -8.84 -5.46 -10.55
CA GLY A 26 -8.52 -5.70 -11.97
C GLY A 26 -7.42 -6.74 -12.20
N VAL A 27 -6.53 -6.94 -11.22
CA VAL A 27 -5.49 -7.98 -11.25
C VAL A 27 -5.86 -9.21 -10.41
N GLY A 28 -7.12 -9.34 -9.96
CA GLY A 28 -7.62 -10.52 -9.26
C GLY A 28 -7.23 -10.63 -7.78
N LEU A 29 -6.74 -9.55 -7.17
CA LEU A 29 -6.41 -9.53 -5.75
C LEU A 29 -7.61 -9.08 -4.91
N CYS A 30 -7.84 -9.76 -3.79
CA CYS A 30 -8.82 -9.32 -2.80
C CYS A 30 -8.26 -8.19 -1.92
N ASP A 31 -9.16 -7.42 -1.30
CA ASP A 31 -8.81 -6.27 -0.44
C ASP A 31 -7.82 -6.63 0.67
N GLY A 32 -7.89 -7.84 1.23
CA GLY A 32 -6.97 -8.30 2.27
C GLY A 32 -5.53 -8.40 1.78
N ILE A 33 -5.32 -8.96 0.58
CA ILE A 33 -3.99 -9.07 -0.03
C ILE A 33 -3.50 -7.68 -0.44
N ALA A 34 -4.37 -6.87 -1.05
CA ALA A 34 -4.03 -5.51 -1.45
C ALA A 34 -3.59 -4.65 -0.25
N ARG A 35 -4.31 -4.73 0.87
CA ARG A 35 -3.97 -4.06 2.13
C ARG A 35 -2.62 -4.53 2.67
N SER A 36 -2.41 -5.84 2.74
CA SER A 36 -1.15 -6.40 3.25
C SER A 36 0.07 -5.95 2.43
N ILE A 37 -0.07 -5.88 1.10
CA ILE A 37 0.97 -5.34 0.21
C ILE A 37 1.25 -3.86 0.51
N VAL A 38 0.20 -3.04 0.60
CA VAL A 38 0.35 -1.59 0.85
C VAL A 38 0.99 -1.32 2.21
N GLU A 39 0.55 -2.00 3.27
CA GLU A 39 1.12 -1.87 4.61
C GLU A 39 2.60 -2.25 4.62
N LYS A 40 2.96 -3.35 3.94
CA LYS A 40 4.36 -3.76 3.79
C LYS A 40 5.20 -2.70 3.09
N VAL A 41 4.73 -2.16 1.97
CA VAL A 41 5.47 -1.13 1.23
C VAL A 41 5.65 0.16 2.05
N VAL A 42 4.63 0.56 2.81
CA VAL A 42 4.74 1.73 3.72
C VAL A 42 5.77 1.48 4.84
N ALA A 43 5.84 0.26 5.36
CA ALA A 43 6.83 -0.11 6.38
C ALA A 43 8.25 -0.17 5.81
N ASP A 44 8.41 -0.69 4.59
CA ASP A 44 9.70 -0.85 3.91
C ASP A 44 10.25 0.49 3.36
N MET A 45 9.37 1.48 3.13
CA MET A 45 9.72 2.77 2.52
C MET A 45 9.27 3.98 3.38
N PRO A 46 9.75 4.14 4.62
CA PRO A 46 9.23 5.14 5.57
C PRO A 46 9.44 6.60 5.14
N GLU A 47 10.47 6.87 4.32
CA GLU A 47 10.82 8.20 3.83
C GLU A 47 10.31 8.49 2.41
N ALA A 48 9.61 7.53 1.79
CA ALA A 48 9.11 7.68 0.42
C ALA A 48 7.83 8.54 0.36
N SER A 49 7.63 9.19 -0.78
CA SER A 49 6.38 9.90 -1.05
C SER A 49 5.22 8.92 -1.26
N VAL A 50 3.99 9.42 -1.13
CA VAL A 50 2.77 8.64 -1.39
C VAL A 50 2.77 8.08 -2.82
N GLU A 51 3.28 8.84 -3.79
CA GLU A 51 3.38 8.43 -5.19
C GLU A 51 4.39 7.28 -5.37
N GLN A 52 5.54 7.34 -4.69
CA GLN A 52 6.54 6.26 -4.73
C GLN A 52 5.99 4.98 -4.08
N ILE A 53 5.31 5.13 -2.94
CA ILE A 53 4.64 4.01 -2.23
C ILE A 53 3.56 3.39 -3.12
N ALA A 54 2.74 4.21 -3.78
CA ALA A 54 1.70 3.71 -4.68
C ALA A 54 2.29 2.97 -5.89
N ALA A 55 3.39 3.48 -6.47
CA ALA A 55 4.06 2.82 -7.58
C ALA A 55 4.65 1.46 -7.17
N ALA A 56 5.32 1.40 -6.02
CA ALA A 56 5.90 0.17 -5.48
C ALA A 56 4.81 -0.86 -5.11
N ALA A 57 3.75 -0.43 -4.43
CA ALA A 57 2.62 -1.30 -4.11
C ALA A 57 1.95 -1.86 -5.37
N ARG A 58 1.79 -1.04 -6.42
CA ARG A 58 1.25 -1.49 -7.71
C ARG A 58 2.12 -2.55 -8.38
N MET A 59 3.45 -2.39 -8.36
CA MET A 59 4.38 -3.41 -8.87
C MET A 59 4.30 -4.71 -8.08
N MET A 60 4.21 -4.62 -6.74
CA MET A 60 4.07 -5.80 -5.88
C MET A 60 2.74 -6.53 -6.13
N MET A 61 1.63 -5.80 -6.34
CA MET A 61 0.35 -6.40 -6.72
C MET A 61 0.45 -7.20 -8.02
N LEU A 62 1.11 -6.66 -9.05
CA LEU A 62 1.35 -7.37 -10.32
C LEU A 62 2.16 -8.65 -10.11
N PHE A 63 3.19 -8.60 -9.26
CA PHE A 63 4.03 -9.75 -8.96
C PHE A 63 3.26 -10.86 -8.23
N VAL A 64 2.34 -10.49 -7.32
CA VAL A 64 1.53 -11.44 -6.55
C VAL A 64 0.34 -12.00 -7.34
N SER A 65 -0.18 -11.26 -8.33
CA SER A 65 -1.28 -11.70 -9.19
C SER A 65 -0.88 -12.69 -10.29
N GLY A 66 0.42 -12.93 -10.48
CA GLY A 66 1.00 -13.81 -11.51
C GLY A 66 1.04 -15.28 -11.14
#